data_AF-A0A7X9KPI0-F1
#
_entry.id   AF-A0A7X9KPI0-F1
#
_cell.length_a   1.000
_cell.length_b   1.000
_cell.length_c   1.000
_cell.angle_alpha   90.00
_cell.angle_beta   90.00
_cell.angle_gamma   90.00
#
_symmetry.space_group_name_H-M   'P 1'
#
loop_
_entity.id
_entity.type
_entity.pdbx_description
1 polymer ?
#
loop_
_entity_poly.entity_id
_entity_poly.type
_entity_poly.pdbx_seq_one_letter_code
_entity_poly.pdbx_strand_id
1 'polypeptide(L)' 'MKSKNIKKKIELLAPVGSFESLHAAIQAGADAIYFGVAQLNMRAKSINSFFLSDLPLIQAT' A
#
# COMPACT_ATOMS: atom_id res chain seq x y z
N MET A 1 -36.44 -16.57 3.50
CA MET A 1 -35.23 -15.73 3.64
C MET A 1 -34.47 -15.70 2.31
N LYS A 2 -34.37 -14.55 1.62
CA LYS A 2 -33.53 -14.44 0.41
C LYS A 2 -32.09 -14.15 0.85
N SER A 3 -31.18 -15.05 0.49
CA SER A 3 -29.74 -14.86 0.66
C SER A 3 -29.32 -13.61 -0.10
N LYS A 4 -28.85 -12.57 0.63
CA LYS A 4 -28.25 -11.38 0.01
C LYS A 4 -27.05 -11.85 -0.80
N ASN A 5 -27.12 -11.67 -2.11
CA ASN A 5 -26.02 -11.93 -3.03
C ASN A 5 -24.94 -10.87 -2.74
N ILE A 6 -24.03 -11.15 -1.80
CA ILE A 6 -22.89 -10.28 -1.50
C ILE A 6 -21.91 -10.45 -2.66
N LYS A 7 -22.12 -9.69 -3.74
CA LYS A 7 -21.06 -9.48 -4.72
C LYS A 7 -19.94 -8.75 -4.00
N LYS A 8 -18.93 -9.48 -3.49
CA LYS A 8 -17.71 -8.87 -2.97
C LYS A 8 -17.07 -8.09 -4.12
N LYS A 9 -16.99 -6.77 -3.96
CA LYS A 9 -16.22 -5.91 -4.86
C LYS A 9 -14.78 -6.42 -4.82
N ILE A 10 -14.15 -6.58 -5.99
CA ILE A 10 -12.73 -6.88 -6.06
C ILE A 10 -11.98 -5.63 -5.60
N GLU A 11 -11.04 -5.80 -4.66
CA GLU A 11 -10.20 -4.73 -4.12
C GLU A 11 -8.79 -4.88 -4.70
N LEU A 12 -8.23 -3.78 -5.20
CA LEU A 12 -6.88 -3.72 -5.76
C LEU A 12 -5.85 -3.39 -4.67
N LEU A 13 -4.95 -4.33 -4.41
CA LEU A 13 -3.81 -4.13 -3.49
C LEU A 13 -2.54 -3.81 -4.29
N ALA A 14 -1.91 -2.67 -4.01
CA ALA A 14 -0.65 -2.28 -4.64
C ALA A 14 0.54 -2.34 -3.65
N PRO A 15 1.64 -3.04 -4.00
CA PRO A 15 2.86 -3.01 -3.20
C PRO A 15 3.65 -1.72 -3.48
N VAL A 16 4.01 -0.98 -2.42
CA VAL A 16 4.77 0.27 -2.54
C VAL A 16 6.06 0.21 -1.71
N GLY A 17 7.14 0.70 -2.29
CA GLY A 17 8.48 0.76 -1.67
C GLY A 17 9.12 2.14 -1.66
N SER A 18 8.41 3.17 -2.13
CA SER A 18 8.80 4.58 -2.10
C SER A 18 7.57 5.48 -2.24
N PHE A 19 7.70 6.76 -1.88
CA PHE A 19 6.62 7.76 -2.05
C PHE A 19 6.16 7.90 -3.51
N GLU A 20 7.07 7.77 -4.47
CA GLU A 20 6.74 7.87 -5.89
C GLU A 20 5.85 6.71 -6.34
N SER A 21 6.15 5.48 -5.87
CA SER A 21 5.29 4.32 -6.09
C SER A 21 3.94 4.45 -5.37
N LEU A 22 3.91 5.08 -4.19
CA LEU A 22 2.66 5.38 -3.47
C LEU A 22 1.76 6.33 -4.28
N HIS A 23 2.30 7.44 -4.75
CA HIS A 23 1.56 8.37 -5.60
C HIS A 23 1.05 7.72 -6.88
N ALA A 24 1.86 6.88 -7.53
CA ALA A 24 1.44 6.14 -8.71
C ALA A 24 0.29 5.16 -8.41
N ALA A 25 0.35 4.46 -7.28
CA ALA A 25 -0.69 3.52 -6.85
C ALA A 25 -2.02 4.22 -6.52
N ILE A 26 -1.96 5.39 -5.88
CA ILE A 26 -3.14 6.22 -5.60
C ILE A 26 -3.77 6.70 -6.92
N GLN A 27 -2.97 7.23 -7.84
CA GLN A 27 -3.46 7.69 -9.15
C GLN A 27 -4.03 6.56 -10.00
N ALA A 28 -3.47 5.35 -9.87
CA ALA A 28 -3.98 4.15 -10.54
C ALA A 28 -5.29 3.61 -9.94
N GLY A 29 -5.71 4.12 -8.77
CA GLY A 29 -6.96 3.74 -8.11
C GLY A 29 -6.86 2.44 -7.31
N ALA A 30 -5.72 2.17 -6.67
CA ALA A 30 -5.61 1.05 -5.73
C ALA A 30 -6.55 1.26 -4.52
N ASP A 31 -7.33 0.23 -4.16
CA ASP A 31 -8.19 0.27 -2.96
C ASP A 31 -7.35 0.07 -1.67
N ALA A 32 -6.21 -0.60 -1.75
CA ALA A 32 -5.32 -0.86 -0.62
C ALA A 32 -3.83 -0.79 -1.01
N ILE A 33 -2.98 -0.46 -0.04
CA ILE A 33 -1.53 -0.31 -0.22
C ILE A 33 -0.78 -1.24 0.76
N TYR A 34 0.19 -1.99 0.25
CA TYR A 34 1.13 -2.77 1.05
C TYR A 34 2.50 -2.08 1.09
N PHE A 35 2.80 -1.47 2.24
CA PHE A 35 4.11 -0.88 2.53
C PHE A 35 5.03 -2.01 3.00
N GLY A 36 5.86 -2.55 2.11
CA GLY A 36 6.84 -3.55 2.50
C GLY A 36 7.86 -2.97 3.48
N VAL A 37 7.60 -3.06 4.79
CA VAL A 37 8.50 -2.63 5.86
C VAL A 37 9.70 -3.58 5.93
N ALA A 38 10.81 -3.19 5.32
CA ALA A 38 11.96 -4.06 5.15
C ALA A 38 12.96 -3.89 6.30
N GLN A 39 12.93 -4.80 7.28
CA GLN A 39 13.94 -4.85 8.35
C GLN A 39 14.76 -6.16 8.41
N LEU A 40 14.56 -7.13 7.52
CA LEU A 40 15.26 -8.44 7.57
C LEU A 40 15.77 -8.99 6.21
N ASN A 41 16.35 -8.15 5.34
CA ASN A 41 17.03 -8.61 4.12
C ASN A 41 18.42 -7.97 3.95
N MET A 42 19.42 -8.71 3.46
CA MET A 42 20.75 -8.17 3.08
C MET A 42 20.69 -7.06 1.99
N ARG A 43 19.50 -6.86 1.38
CA ARG A 43 19.21 -5.83 0.36
C ARG A 43 18.39 -4.64 0.88
N ALA A 44 18.20 -4.52 2.20
CA ALA A 44 17.44 -3.44 2.83
C ALA A 44 18.08 -2.04 2.66
N LYS A 45 19.31 -1.94 2.15
CA LYS A 45 19.99 -0.66 1.90
C LYS A 45 19.53 0.11 0.65
N SER A 46 18.74 -0.51 -0.22
CA SER A 46 18.43 0.04 -1.56
C SER A 46 16.98 0.45 -1.76
N ILE A 47 16.14 0.32 -0.73
CA ILE A 47 14.72 0.63 -0.81
C ILE A 47 14.50 1.82 0.11
N ASN A 48 13.88 2.89 -0.39
CA ASN A 48 13.42 4.01 0.43
C ASN A 48 12.23 3.54 1.26
N SER A 49 12.49 2.62 2.18
CA SER A 49 11.48 1.96 2.98
C SER A 49 10.73 2.98 3.82
N PHE A 50 9.42 2.80 3.89
CA PHE A 50 8.56 3.57 4.77
C PHE A 50 8.82 3.16 6.22
N PHE A 51 8.97 4.16 7.08
CA PHE A 51 9.03 4.00 8.53
C PHE A 51 7.67 4.34 9.15
N LEU A 52 7.42 3.88 10.38
CA LEU A 52 6.23 4.30 11.12
C LEU A 52 6.15 5.84 11.28
N SER A 53 7.29 6.52 11.32
CA SER A 53 7.35 7.99 11.34
C SER A 53 6.78 8.65 10.08
N ASP A 54 6.67 7.92 8.96
CA ASP A 54 6.16 8.44 7.69
C ASP A 54 4.63 8.35 7.60
N LEU A 55 3.98 7.60 8.50
CA LEU A 55 2.52 7.44 8.52
C LEU A 55 1.74 8.77 8.51
N PRO A 56 2.14 9.82 9.28
CA PRO A 56 1.46 11.11 9.22
C PRO A 56 1.56 11.78 7.83
N LEU A 57 2.67 11.58 7.13
CA LEU A 57 2.89 12.13 5.79
C LEU A 57 2.11 11.33 4.73
N ILE A 58 2.07 10.00 4.87
CA ILE A 58 1.28 9.11 4.01
C ILE A 58 -0.22 9.42 4.14
N GLN A 59 -0.71 9.70 5.35
CA GLN A 59 -2.12 10.07 5.57
C GLN A 59 -2.50 11.38 4.86
N ALA A 60 -1.56 12.31 4.73
CA ALA A 60 -1.82 13.60 4.11
C ALA A 60 -1.77 13.57 2.57
N THR A 61 -1.38 12.43 1.98
CA THR A 61 -1.21 12.21 0.53
C THR A 61 -2.50 11.74 -0.11
#